data_AF-A0AAU9DDZ3-F1
#
_entry.id   AF-A0AAU9DDZ3-F1
#
_cell.length_a   1.000
_cell.length_b   1.000
_cell.length_c   1.000
_cell.angle_alpha   90.00
_cell.angle_beta   90.00
_cell.angle_gamma   90.00
#
_symmetry.space_group_name_H-M   'P 1'
#
loop_
_entity.id
_entity.type
_entity.pdbx_description
1 polymer ?
#
loop_
_entity_poly.entity_id
_entity_poly.type
_entity_poly.pdbx_seq_one_letter_code
_entity_poly.pdbx_strand_id
1 'polypeptide(L)' 'MTKTLKSYDQCADKYNEKFSIYEPYQKQMNKFVSFLKETSKILDVGCGSGLNSKIMDCQHLKIII' A
#
# COMPACT_ATOMS: atom_id res chain seq x y z
N MET A 1 -21.95 -9.43 -4.67
CA MET A 1 -20.92 -8.42 -4.35
C MET A 1 -21.25 -7.76 -3.03
N THR A 2 -20.35 -7.80 -2.05
CA THR A 2 -20.59 -7.33 -0.67
C THR A 2 -20.67 -5.79 -0.60
N LYS A 3 -21.27 -5.23 0.46
CA LYS A 3 -21.31 -3.76 0.69
C LYS A 3 -19.89 -3.15 0.67
N THR A 4 -18.92 -3.86 1.25
CA THR A 4 -17.52 -3.42 1.32
C THR A 4 -16.90 -3.23 -0.05
N LEU A 5 -17.02 -4.21 -0.96
CA LEU A 5 -16.43 -4.11 -2.30
C LEU A 5 -17.02 -2.94 -3.10
N LYS A 6 -18.34 -2.73 -3.00
CA LYS A 6 -18.99 -1.57 -3.63
C LYS A 6 -18.46 -0.24 -3.10
N SER A 7 -18.18 -0.14 -1.80
CA SER A 7 -17.58 1.06 -1.22
C SER A 7 -16.15 1.29 -1.69
N TYR A 8 -15.36 0.23 -1.91
CA TYR A 8 -14.04 0.35 -2.52
C TYR A 8 -14.14 0.88 -3.94
N ASP A 9 -15.00 0.29 -4.78
CA ASP A 9 -15.17 0.75 -6.17
C ASP A 9 -15.55 2.23 -6.26
N GLN A 10 -16.37 2.72 -5.33
CA GLN A 10 -16.84 4.11 -5.32
C GLN A 10 -15.82 5.12 -4.80
N CYS A 11 -14.85 4.67 -3.99
CA CYS A 11 -13.96 5.56 -3.25
C CYS A 11 -12.47 5.34 -3.58
N ALA A 12 -12.13 4.39 -4.45
CA ALA A 12 -10.75 4.02 -4.76
C ALA A 12 -9.89 5.21 -5.17
N ASP A 13 -10.40 6.07 -6.07
CA ASP A 13 -9.67 7.24 -6.55
C ASP A 13 -9.43 8.25 -5.41
N LYS A 14 -10.47 8.59 -4.65
CA LYS A 14 -10.38 9.50 -3.50
C LYS A 14 -9.46 8.98 -2.41
N TYR A 15 -9.45 7.67 -2.19
CA TYR A 15 -8.52 7.02 -1.28
C TYR A 15 -7.09 7.24 -1.76
N ASN A 16 -6.83 6.95 -3.03
CA ASN A 16 -5.50 7.08 -3.61
C ASN A 16 -5.01 8.53 -3.57
N GLU A 17 -5.82 9.50 -4.01
CA GLU A 17 -5.49 10.94 -3.97
C GLU A 17 -5.17 11.43 -2.56
N LYS A 18 -5.92 10.98 -1.55
CA LYS A 18 -5.69 11.37 -0.17
C LYS A 18 -4.39 10.80 0.36
N PHE A 19 -4.22 9.48 0.26
CA PHE A 19 -3.14 8.78 0.96
C PHE A 19 -1.81 8.80 0.20
N SER A 20 -1.82 9.06 -1.12
CA SER A 20 -0.60 9.19 -1.90
C SER A 20 0.26 10.39 -1.50
N ILE A 21 -0.33 11.42 -0.88
CA ILE A 21 0.38 12.63 -0.42
C ILE A 21 0.24 12.88 1.09
N TYR A 22 -0.45 11.99 1.82
CA TYR A 22 -0.64 12.16 3.25
C TYR A 22 0.62 11.73 4.01
N GLU A 23 1.48 12.71 4.29
CA GLU A 23 2.78 12.56 4.96
C GLU A 23 2.77 11.65 6.21
N PRO A 24 1.82 11.75 7.16
CA PRO A 24 1.80 10.86 8.32
C PRO A 24 1.69 9.38 7.95
N TYR A 25 0.95 9.06 6.88
CA TYR A 25 0.82 7.69 6.41
C TYR A 25 2.11 7.18 5.77
N GLN A 26 2.70 7.98 4.88
CA GLN A 26 3.97 7.63 4.24
C GLN A 26 5.08 7.40 5.27
N LYS A 27 5.19 8.27 6.29
CA LYS A 27 6.17 8.13 7.37
C LYS A 27 6.00 6.83 8.15
N GLN A 28 4.76 6.45 8.47
CA GLN A 28 4.51 5.21 9.19
C GLN A 28 4.78 3.98 8.33
N MET A 29 4.44 4.03 7.04
CA MET A 29 4.79 2.96 6.11
C MET A 29 6.31 2.83 5.97
N ASN A 30 7.04 3.92 5.72
CA ASN A 30 8.51 3.88 5.64
C ASN A 30 9.15 3.34 6.93
N LYS A 31 8.61 3.71 8.10
CA LYS A 31 9.03 3.15 9.39
C LYS A 31 8.77 1.64 9.45
N PHE A 32 7.59 1.18 9.03
CA PHE A 32 7.29 -0.25 8.96
C PHE A 32 8.28 -0.99 8.05
N VAL A 33 8.54 -0.46 6.86
CA VAL A 33 9.46 -1.08 5.89
C VAL A 33 10.89 -1.18 6.45
N SER A 34 11.32 -0.21 7.27
CA SER A 34 12.64 -0.26 7.91
C SER A 34 12.86 -1.44 8.86
N PHE A 35 11.80 -2.12 9.29
CA PHE A 35 11.90 -3.36 10.08
C PHE A 35 12.04 -4.63 9.22
N LEU A 36 11.82 -4.52 7.91
CA LEU A 36 11.86 -5.64 6.98
C LEU A 36 13.29 -5.86 6.49
N LYS A 37 13.68 -7.13 6.34
CA LYS A 37 14.95 -7.48 5.69
C LYS A 37 14.79 -7.33 4.18
N GLU A 38 15.83 -6.88 3.48
CA GLU A 38 15.84 -6.72 2.01
C GLU A 38 15.48 -8.01 1.25
N THR A 39 15.75 -9.18 1.84
CA THR A 39 15.42 -10.50 1.25
C THR A 39 14.01 -10.99 1.54
N SER A 40 13.19 -10.18 2.23
CA SER A 40 11.81 -10.55 2.56
C SER A 40 10.94 -10.61 1.31
N LYS A 41 10.03 -11.58 1.27
CA LYS A 41 8.98 -11.68 0.25
C LYS A 41 7.67 -11.22 0.87
N ILE A 42 7.01 -10.27 0.24
CA ILE A 42 5.81 -9.62 0.77
C ILE A 42 4.65 -9.90 -0.17
N LEU A 43 3.49 -10.23 0.40
CA LEU A 43 2.22 -10.36 -0.30
C LEU A 43 1.29 -9.22 0.11
N ASP A 44 0.92 -8.36 -0.82
CA ASP A 44 0.02 -7.21 -0.58
C ASP A 44 -1.44 -7.58 -0.85
N VAL A 45 -2.08 -8.26 0.11
CA VAL A 45 -3.47 -8.73 -0.06
C VAL A 45 -4.45 -7.56 -0.02
N GLY A 46 -5.23 -7.40 -1.09
CA GLY A 46 -6.16 -6.27 -1.21
C GLY A 46 -5.44 -4.96 -1.53
N CYS A 47 -4.39 -5.04 -2.35
CA CYS A 47 -3.50 -3.93 -2.70
C CYS A 47 -4.19 -2.68 -3.29
N GLY A 48 -5.42 -2.81 -3.80
CA GLY A 48 -6.14 -1.71 -4.47
C GLY A 48 -5.29 -1.10 -5.58
N SER A 49 -5.02 0.21 -5.51
CA SER A 49 -4.16 0.96 -6.44
C SER A 49 -2.65 0.64 -6.32
N GLY A 50 -2.27 -0.24 -5.40
CA GLY A 50 -0.88 -0.64 -5.15
C GLY A 50 -0.05 0.41 -4.41
N LEU A 51 -0.68 1.31 -3.64
CA LEU A 51 0.03 2.39 -2.94
C LEU A 51 1.16 1.85 -2.03
N ASN A 52 0.85 0.85 -1.21
CA ASN A 52 1.82 0.25 -0.28
C ASN A 52 2.92 -0.49 -1.03
N SER A 53 2.53 -1.25 -2.06
CA SER A 53 3.47 -1.91 -2.96
C SER A 53 4.48 -0.90 -3.56
N LYS A 54 4.03 0.27 -4.02
CA LYS A 54 4.93 1.32 -4.54
C LYS A 54 5.89 1.86 -3.48
N ILE A 55 5.43 2.07 -2.25
CA ILE A 55 6.29 2.54 -1.15
C ILE A 55 7.38 1.51 -0.83
N MET A 56 7.02 0.23 -0.83
CA MET A 56 7.93 -0.88 -0.50
C MET A 56 8.92 -1.20 -1.63
N ASP A 57 8.54 -1.01 -2.90
CA ASP A 57 9.38 -1.31 -4.06
C ASP A 57 10.64 -0.43 -4.12
N CYS A 58 10.54 0.81 -3.66
CA CYS A 58 11.66 1.74 -3.52
C CYS A 58 12.79 1.24 -2.60
N GLN A 59 12.58 0.18 -1.83
CA GLN A 59 13.55 -0.38 -0.88
C GLN A 59 14.09 -1.77 -1.29
N HIS A 60 14.04 -2.12 -2.58
CA HIS A 60 14.56 -3.38 -3.15
C HIS A 60 13.89 -4.66 -2.60
N LEU A 61 12.70 -4.54 -2.01
CA LEU A 61 11.93 -5.68 -1.54
C LEU A 61 11.23 -6.39 -2.71
N LYS A 62 11.17 -7.72 -2.66
CA LYS A 62 10.41 -8.48 -3.66
C LYS A 62 8.93 -8.54 -3.27
N ILE A 63 8.10 -7.85 -4.03
CA ILE A 63 6.66 -7.73 -3.78
C ILE A 63 5.89 -8.65 -4.73
N ILE A 64 4.88 -9.32 -4.18
CA ILE A 64 3.90 -10.13 -4.90
C ILE A 64 2.54 -9.46 -4.69
N ILE A 65 1.87 -9.15 -5.79
CA ILE A 65 0.53 -8.56 -5.84
C ILE A 65 -0.44 -9.65 -6.29
#